data_AF-A0A7V9S6X1-F1
#
_entry.id   AF-A0A7V9S6X1-F1
#
_cell.length_a   1.000
_cell.length_b   1.000
_cell.length_c   1.000
_cell.angle_alpha   90.00
_cell.angle_beta   90.00
_cell.angle_gamma   90.00
#
_symmetry.space_group_name_H-M   'P 1'
#
loop_
_entity.id
_entity.type
_entity.pdbx_description
1 polymer ?
#
loop_
_entity_poly.entity_id
_entity_poly.type
_entity_poly.pdbx_seq_one_letter_code
_entity_poly.pdbx_strand_id
1 'polypeptide(L)' 'MNFKLRVWRQKNHAAKGKLVKYEAKEISPNTSFLEMLDIVNDRLIGTDDDPIAFDSD' A
#
# COMPACT_ATOMS: atom_id res chain seq x y z
N MET A 1 15.51 3.42 -1.95
CA MET A 1 15.39 1.95 -1.78
C MET A 1 14.13 1.47 -2.50
N ASN A 2 14.11 0.20 -2.92
CA ASN A 2 12.97 -0.38 -3.63
C ASN A 2 12.48 -1.62 -2.88
N PHE A 3 11.18 -1.66 -2.57
CA PHE A 3 10.56 -2.76 -1.84
C PHE A 3 9.40 -3.37 -2.62
N LYS A 4 9.11 -4.64 -2.34
CA LYS A 4 7.93 -5.34 -2.82
C LYS A 4 7.01 -5.62 -1.64
N LEU A 5 5.90 -4.92 -1.56
CA LEU A 5 4.91 -5.07 -0.50
C LEU A 5 3.89 -6.12 -0.93
N ARG A 6 3.50 -7.01 -0.01
CA ARG A 6 2.39 -7.93 -0.19
C ARG A 6 1.26 -7.49 0.73
N VAL A 7 0.18 -6.99 0.16
CA VAL A 7 -0.92 -6.37 0.91
C VAL A 7 -2.17 -7.21 0.73
N TRP A 8 -2.87 -7.49 1.83
CA TRP A 8 -4.16 -8.16 1.78
C TRP A 8 -5.23 -7.20 1.26
N ARG A 9 -5.89 -7.56 0.17
CA ARG A 9 -6.98 -6.79 -0.44
C ARG A 9 -8.26 -7.59 -0.40
N GLN A 10 -9.30 -6.98 0.16
CA GLN A 10 -10.61 -7.58 0.34
C GLN A 10 -11.66 -6.47 0.32
N LYS A 11 -12.60 -6.55 -0.63
CA LYS A 11 -13.60 -5.49 -0.85
C LYS A 11 -14.56 -5.31 0.34
N ASN A 12 -14.91 -6.40 1.01
CA ASN A 12 -15.79 -6.42 2.19
C ASN A 12 -15.71 -7.80 2.89
N HIS A 13 -16.38 -7.94 4.03
CA HIS A 13 -16.39 -9.17 4.84
C HIS A 13 -16.86 -10.43 4.11
N ALA A 14 -17.70 -10.29 3.06
CA ALA A 14 -18.23 -11.40 2.27
C ALA A 14 -17.36 -11.78 1.07
N ALA A 15 -16.46 -10.88 0.63
CA ALA A 15 -15.56 -11.12 -0.49
C ALA A 15 -14.37 -11.98 -0.07
N LYS A 16 -13.92 -12.88 -0.95
CA LYS A 16 -12.65 -13.60 -0.77
C LYS A 16 -11.49 -12.61 -0.93
N GLY A 17 -10.67 -12.48 0.11
CA GLY A 17 -9.46 -11.65 0.05
C GLY A 17 -8.32 -12.33 -0.72
N LYS A 18 -7.32 -11.53 -1.09
CA LYS A 18 -6.09 -12.00 -1.74
C LYS A 18 -4.90 -11.13 -1.37
N LEU A 19 -3.69 -11.70 -1.43
CA LEU A 19 -2.45 -10.92 -1.36
C LEU A 19 -2.15 -10.33 -2.75
N VAL A 20 -2.10 -9.01 -2.82
CA VAL A 20 -1.68 -8.24 -4.01
C VAL A 20 -0.27 -7.70 -3.78
N LYS A 21 0.53 -7.64 -4.84
CA LYS A 21 1.89 -7.11 -4.78
C LYS A 21 1.91 -5.66 -5.25
N TYR A 22 2.56 -4.79 -4.49
CA TYR A 22 2.82 -3.41 -4.85
C TYR A 22 4.32 -3.10 -4.79
N GLU A 23 4.78 -2.22 -5.66
CA GLU A 23 6.18 -1.79 -5.70
C GLU A 23 6.33 -0.42 -5.03
N ALA A 24 7.04 -0.38 -3.90
CA ALA A 24 7.44 0.85 -3.26
C ALA A 24 8.81 1.25 -3.82
N LYS A 25 8.80 2.04 -4.89
CA LYS A 25 10.01 2.56 -5.55
C LYS A 25 10.48 3.86 -4.93
N GLU A 26 11.79 4.06 -4.91
CA GLU A 26 12.47 5.31 -4.58
C GLU A 26 12.24 5.78 -3.12
N ILE A 27 12.10 4.83 -2.20
CA ILE A 27 11.87 5.12 -0.77
C ILE A 27 13.16 5.57 -0.09
N SER A 28 13.13 6.72 0.58
CA SER A 28 14.29 7.22 1.32
C SER A 28 14.60 6.34 2.53
N PRO A 29 15.88 6.12 2.90
CA PRO A 29 16.25 5.45 4.15
C PRO A 29 15.72 6.14 5.42
N ASN A 30 15.38 7.42 5.33
CA ASN A 30 14.84 8.19 6.44
C ASN A 30 13.31 8.11 6.53
N THR A 31 12.65 7.47 5.57
CA THR A 31 11.19 7.33 5.54
C THR A 31 10.76 6.23 6.50
N SER A 32 9.79 6.52 7.36
CA SER A 32 9.15 5.51 8.20
C SER A 32 8.32 4.53 7.36
N PHE A 33 7.95 3.38 7.93
CA PHE A 33 7.12 2.42 7.21
C PHE A 33 5.74 2.98 6.85
N LEU A 34 5.13 3.79 7.72
CA LEU A 34 3.80 4.39 7.46
C LEU A 34 3.87 5.46 6.37
N GLU A 35 4.86 6.35 6.41
CA GLU A 35 5.08 7.33 5.34
C GLU A 35 5.38 6.64 3.99
N MET A 36 6.03 5.47 4.01
CA MET A 36 6.19 4.67 2.79
C MET A 36 4.85 4.15 2.27
N LEU A 37 3.91 3.77 3.14
CA LEU A 37 2.56 3.38 2.72
C LEU A 37 1.79 4.57 2.13
N ASP A 38 1.96 5.78 2.67
CA ASP A 38 1.39 7.00 2.09
C ASP A 38 1.90 7.24 0.66
N ILE A 39 3.21 7.14 0.44
CA ILE A 39 3.82 7.26 -0.90
C ILE A 39 3.26 6.21 -1.88
N VAL A 40 3.00 4.99 -1.40
CA VAL A 40 2.38 3.93 -2.22
C VAL A 40 0.92 4.26 -2.49
N ASN A 41 0.18 4.76 -1.50
CA ASN A 41 -1.23 5.15 -1.63
C ASN A 41 -1.43 6.27 -2.65
N ASP A 42 -0.57 7.30 -2.65
CA ASP A 42 -0.62 8.38 -3.63
C ASP A 42 -0.54 7.84 -5.07
N ARG A 43 0.30 6.82 -5.29
CA ARG A 43 0.43 6.16 -6.59
C ARG A 43 -0.82 5.35 -6.95
N LEU A 44 -1.41 4.64 -5.98
CA LEU A 44 -2.63 3.86 -6.19
C LEU A 44 -3.81 4.75 -6.56
N ILE A 45 -3.97 5.87 -5.86
CA ILE A 45 -5.00 6.88 -6.15
C ILE A 45 -4.82 7.42 -7.57
N GLY A 46 -3.58 7.70 -7.99
CA GLY A 46 -3.28 8.12 -9.36
C GLY A 46 -3.63 7.09 -10.45
N THR A 47 -3.80 5.81 -10.08
CA THR A 47 -4.21 4.72 -10.97
C THR A 47 -5.67 4.27 -10.77
N ASP A 48 -6.47 5.02 -10.00
CA ASP A 48 -7.87 4.70 -9.67
C ASP A 48 -8.02 3.36 -8.89
N ASP A 49 -6.99 3.00 -8.11
CA ASP A 49 -6.99 1.85 -7.20
C ASP A 49 -7.22 2.31 -5.75
N ASP A 50 -7.92 1.51 -4.93
CA ASP A 50 -8.18 1.94 -3.54
C ASP A 50 -6.87 2.03 -2.73
N PRO A 51 -6.71 3.03 -1.84
CA PRO A 51 -5.56 3.10 -0.95
C PRO A 51 -5.50 1.89 -0.02
N ILE A 52 -4.30 1.57 0.44
CA ILE A 52 -4.05 0.60 1.50
C ILE A 52 -4.55 1.23 2.80
N ALA A 53 -5.57 0.62 3.39
CA ALA A 53 -6.06 1.00 4.70
C ALA A 53 -5.11 0.47 5.80
N PHE A 54 -4.70 1.37 6.68
CA PHE A 54 -3.97 1.04 7.90
C PHE A 54 -4.41 2.00 8.99
N ASP A 55 -4.38 1.50 10.23
CA ASP A 55 -4.72 2.32 11.40
C ASP A 55 -3.57 3.30 11.68
N SER A 56 -3.91 4.56 11.87
CA SER A 56 -2.97 5.64 12.20
C SER A 56 -3.63 6.46 13.30
N ASP A 57 -3.01 6.49 14.48
CA ASP A 57 -3.40 7.36 15.58
C ASP A 57 -2.81 8.77 15.38
#